data_AF-A0A553KHX8-F1
#
_entry.id   AF-A0A553KHX8-F1
#
_cell.length_a   1.000
_cell.length_b   1.000
_cell.length_c   1.000
_cell.angle_alpha   90.00
_cell.angle_beta   90.00
_cell.angle_gamma   90.00
#
_symmetry.space_group_name_H-M   'P 1'
#
loop_
_entity.id
_entity.type
_entity.pdbx_description
1 polymer ?
#
loop_
_entity_poly.entity_id
_entity_poly.type
_entity_poly.pdbx_seq_one_letter_code
_entity_poly.pdbx_strand_id
1 'polypeptide(L)' 'MSTTELMLKTSLEGRVLRTLQAYFRRPNDVLIRESLWANGLSHEQVDVTMNLLQQNLTVAEIMEQLREKGFFA' A
#
# COMPACT_ATOMS: atom_id res chain seq x y z
N MET A 1 -12.86 11.58 -14.19
CA MET A 1 -13.08 10.72 -13.01
C MET A 1 -12.17 11.25 -11.91
N SER A 2 -12.74 11.67 -10.78
CA SER A 2 -11.99 12.32 -9.70
C SER A 2 -11.31 11.28 -8.79
N THR A 3 -10.16 11.60 -8.21
CA THR A 3 -9.41 10.77 -7.25
C THR A 3 -10.31 10.28 -6.11
N THR A 4 -11.24 11.12 -5.68
CA THR A 4 -12.25 10.82 -4.66
C THR A 4 -13.23 9.72 -5.08
N GLU A 5 -13.62 9.68 -6.36
CA GLU A 5 -14.53 8.64 -6.89
C GLU A 5 -13.83 7.27 -6.96
N LEU A 6 -12.51 7.27 -7.22
CA LEU A 6 -11.72 6.04 -7.22
C LEU A 6 -11.58 5.47 -5.80
N MET A 7 -11.43 6.33 -4.79
CA MET A 7 -11.36 5.94 -3.38
C MET A 7 -12.67 5.35 -2.87
N LEU A 8 -13.81 5.95 -3.24
CA LEU A 8 -15.14 5.49 -2.82
C LEU A 8 -15.53 4.13 -3.42
N LYS A 9 -14.98 3.77 -4.59
CA LYS A 9 -15.29 2.50 -5.27
C LYS A 9 -14.37 1.33 -4.92
N THR A 10 -13.24 1.57 -4.25
CA THR A 10 -12.21 0.54 -4.07
C THR A 10 -11.89 0.31 -2.60
N SER A 11 -11.80 -0.96 -2.18
CA SER A 11 -11.41 -1.32 -0.81
C SER A 11 -10.02 -0.80 -0.46
N LEU A 12 -9.73 -0.61 0.83
CA LEU A 12 -8.39 -0.25 1.30
C LEU A 12 -7.33 -1.22 0.74
N GLU A 13 -7.60 -2.52 0.82
CA GLU A 13 -6.74 -3.57 0.26
C GLU A 13 -6.46 -3.37 -1.23
N GLY A 14 -7.49 -3.08 -2.02
CA GLY A 14 -7.34 -2.84 -3.46
C GLY A 14 -6.56 -1.57 -3.79
N ARG A 15 -6.68 -0.52 -2.96
CA ARG A 15 -5.88 0.71 -3.11
C ARG A 15 -4.40 0.45 -2.81
N VAL A 16 -4.12 -0.22 -1.69
CA VAL A 16 -2.75 -0.58 -1.28
C VAL A 16 -2.11 -1.49 -2.33
N LEU A 17 -2.81 -2.50 -2.83
CA LEU A 17 -2.31 -3.38 -3.91
C LEU A 17 -1.86 -2.59 -5.13
N ARG A 18 -2.69 -1.67 -5.65
CA ARG A 18 -2.35 -0.86 -6.83
C ARG A 18 -1.15 0.03 -6.57
N THR A 19 -1.05 0.57 -5.36
CA THR A 19 0.05 1.43 -4.94
C THR A 19 1.36 0.66 -4.83
N LEU A 20 1.36 -0.56 -4.27
CA LEU A 20 2.52 -1.44 -4.28
C LEU A 20 2.92 -1.84 -5.71
N GLN A 21 1.96 -2.23 -6.56
CA GLN A 21 2.23 -2.55 -7.96
C GLN A 21 2.85 -1.38 -8.73
N ALA A 22 2.43 -0.15 -8.45
CA ALA A 22 3.01 1.05 -9.05
C ALA A 22 4.47 1.26 -8.60
N TYR A 23 4.76 1.07 -7.32
CA TYR A 23 6.13 1.16 -6.78
C TYR A 23 7.09 0.18 -7.46
N PHE A 24 6.72 -1.10 -7.58
CA PHE A 24 7.60 -2.09 -8.22
C PHE A 24 7.87 -1.83 -9.71
N ARG A 25 7.02 -1.05 -10.39
CA ARG A 25 7.27 -0.61 -11.77
C ARG A 25 8.24 0.57 -11.85
N ARG A 26 8.17 1.49 -10.87
CA ARG A 26 9.00 2.70 -10.77
C ARG A 26 9.27 3.01 -9.29
N PRO A 27 10.35 2.44 -8.71
CA PRO A 27 10.62 2.61 -7.29
C PRO A 27 10.86 4.07 -6.93
N ASN A 28 10.12 4.56 -5.94
CA ASN A 28 10.29 5.88 -5.33
C ASN A 28 9.74 5.83 -3.91
N ASP A 29 10.64 5.78 -2.93
CA ASP A 29 10.32 5.56 -1.51
C ASP A 29 9.52 6.70 -0.88
N VAL A 30 9.74 7.93 -1.34
CA VAL A 30 8.98 9.10 -0.88
C VAL A 30 7.55 9.02 -1.40
N LEU A 31 7.38 8.74 -2.70
CA LEU A 31 6.06 8.71 -3.32
C LEU A 31 5.19 7.57 -2.78
N ILE A 32 5.78 6.39 -2.55
CA ILE A 32 5.04 5.23 -2.02
C ILE A 32 4.56 5.48 -0.59
N ARG A 33 5.39 6.08 0.28
CA ARG A 33 5.01 6.45 1.65
C ARG A 33 3.81 7.38 1.65
N GLU A 34 3.88 8.48 0.90
CA GLU A 34 2.80 9.46 0.76
C GLU A 34 1.52 8.80 0.20
N SER A 35 1.68 7.94 -0.83
CA SER A 35 0.55 7.27 -1.47
C SER A 35 -0.13 6.25 -0.54
N LEU A 36 0.62 5.51 0.25
CA LEU A 36 0.09 4.56 1.22
C LEU A 36 -0.73 5.26 2.30
N TRP A 37 -0.20 6.38 2.83
CA TRP A 37 -0.91 7.20 3.79
C TRP A 37 -2.19 7.80 3.19
N ALA A 38 -2.10 8.41 2.00
CA ALA A 38 -3.24 8.98 1.29
C ALA A 38 -4.34 7.95 1.03
N ASN A 39 -3.97 6.68 0.79
CA ASN A 39 -4.93 5.60 0.56
C ASN A 39 -5.62 5.08 1.83
N GLY A 40 -5.23 5.56 3.02
CA GLY A 40 -5.91 5.28 4.28
C GLY A 40 -5.16 4.35 5.23
N LEU A 41 -3.89 4.03 4.98
CA LEU A 41 -3.06 3.41 6.02
C LEU A 41 -2.69 4.44 7.09
N SER A 42 -2.65 4.04 8.35
CA SER A 42 -2.09 4.87 9.43
C SER A 42 -0.57 5.04 9.26
N HIS A 43 0.03 6.02 9.94
CA HIS A 43 1.49 6.19 9.90
C HIS A 43 2.26 4.94 10.35
N GLU A 44 1.80 4.26 11.39
CA GLU A 44 2.39 3.00 11.85
C GLU A 44 2.31 1.91 10.78
N GLN A 45 1.15 1.77 10.12
CA GLN A 45 0.95 0.81 9.03
C GLN A 45 1.83 1.15 7.83
N VAL A 46 2.01 2.43 7.51
CA VAL A 46 2.91 2.88 6.46
C VAL A 46 4.34 2.46 6.78
N ASP A 47 4.84 2.72 7.99
CA ASP A 47 6.21 2.37 8.36
C ASP A 47 6.45 0.86 8.34
N VAL A 48 5.48 0.05 8.79
CA VAL A 48 5.54 -1.41 8.64
C VAL A 48 5.61 -1.81 7.17
N THR A 49 4.78 -1.22 6.30
CA THR A 49 4.77 -1.51 4.86
C THR A 49 6.09 -1.12 4.20
N MET A 50 6.66 0.02 4.58
CA MET A 50 7.97 0.46 4.10
C MET A 50 9.09 -0.50 4.51
N ASN A 51 9.06 -1.03 5.74
CA ASN A 51 10.02 -2.05 6.19
C ASN A 51 9.89 -3.37 5.39
N LEU A 52 8.68 -3.75 4.96
CA LEU A 52 8.47 -4.93 4.12
C LEU A 52 9.02 -4.73 2.69
N LEU A 53 8.92 -3.52 2.13
CA LEU A 53 9.49 -3.20 0.82
C LEU A 53 11.02 -3.37 0.77
N GLN A 54 11.70 -3.28 1.91
CA GLN A 54 13.14 -3.48 2.01
C GLN A 54 13.56 -4.96 2.10
N GLN A 55 12.62 -5.90 2.25
CA GLN A 55 12.90 -7.32 2.52
C GLN A 55 12.97 -8.20 1.26
N ASN A 56 13.14 -7.61 0.07
CA ASN A 56 13.18 -8.34 -1.21
C ASN A 56 11.93 -9.21 -1.48
N LEU A 57 10.80 -8.87 -0.85
CA LEU A 57 9.52 -9.55 -1.00
C LEU A 57 8.82 -9.14 -2.30
N THR A 58 8.05 -10.05 -2.87
CA THR A 58 7.10 -9.74 -3.95
C THR A 58 5.89 -8.99 -3.41
N VAL A 59 5.16 -8.31 -4.31
CA VAL A 59 3.90 -7.64 -3.95
C VAL A 59 2.89 -8.61 -3.30
N ALA A 60 2.84 -9.86 -3.75
CA ALA A 60 1.92 -10.86 -3.22
C ALA A 60 2.25 -11.21 -1.76
N GLU A 61 3.53 -11.46 -1.46
CA GLU A 61 4.01 -11.77 -0.10
C GLU A 61 3.82 -10.58 0.85
N ILE A 62 4.07 -9.35 0.37
CA ILE A 62 3.79 -8.14 1.16
C ILE A 62 2.30 -8.08 1.50
N MET A 63 1.41 -8.23 0.51
CA MET A 63 -0.04 -8.18 0.72
C MET A 63 -0.54 -9.28 1.67
N GLU A 64 0.05 -10.47 1.63
CA GLU A 64 -0.23 -11.55 2.58
C GLU A 64 0.15 -11.15 4.01
N GLN A 65 1.35 -10.64 4.24
CA GLN A 65 1.77 -10.16 5.56
C GLN A 65 0.90 -9.00 6.07
N LEU A 66 0.48 -8.08 5.20
CA LEU A 66 -0.43 -6.98 5.59
C LEU A 66 -1.80 -7.51 6.02
N ARG A 67 -2.32 -8.56 5.35
CA ARG A 67 -3.55 -9.25 5.76
C ARG A 67 -3.40 -9.94 7.11
N GLU A 68 -2.33 -10.71 7.31
CA GLU A 68 -2.06 -11.39 8.59
C GLU A 68 -1.93 -10.41 9.77
N LYS A 69 -1.42 -9.20 9.51
CA LYS A 69 -1.32 -8.12 10.50
C LYS A 69 -2.64 -7.36 10.71
N GLY A 70 -3.71 -7.72 10.00
CA GLY A 70 -5.03 -7.12 10.17
C GLY A 70 -5.19 -5.72 9.57
N PHE A 71 -4.38 -5.35 8.56
CA PHE A 71 -4.42 -3.99 7.99
C PHE A 71 -5.69 -3.69 7.19
N PHE A 72 -6.45 -4.72 6.82
CA PHE A 72 -7.63 -4.63 5.95
C PHE A 72 -8.92 -5.17 6.61
N ALA A 73 -8.88 -5.42 7.92
CA ALA A 73 -10.03 -5.89 8.70
C ALA A 73 -11.07 -4.78 8.93
#